data_AF-A0A0C9UDW7-F1
#
_entry.id   AF-A0A0C9UDW7-F1
#
_cell.length_a   1.000
_cell.length_b   1.000
_cell.length_c   1.000
_cell.angle_alpha   90.00
_cell.angle_beta   90.00
_cell.angle_gamma   90.00
#
_symmetry.space_group_name_H-M   'P 1'
#
loop_
_entity.id
_entity.type
_entity.pdbx_description
1 polymer ?
#
loop_
_entity_poly.entity_id
_entity_poly.type
_entity_poly.pdbx_seq_one_letter_code
_entity_poly.pdbx_strand_id
1 'polypeptide(L)'
;MTQHPYHKGVLAAFGYNAGQRHIRVFGHVRNLKNKKLSRQARIQKDQQVLGALTLAWNIIATRAPKEAVDILMRELEEVHIPLMSTDEEEDAGVGYTFEINGKTYTFPTAKRSPSEAYMSQNYSA
;
A
#
# COMPACT_ATOMS: atom_id res chain seq x y z
N MET A 1 -26.71 5.38 0.98
CA MET A 1 -25.86 4.80 -0.08
C MET A 1 -26.63 3.68 -0.73
N THR A 2 -27.11 3.89 -1.95
CA THR A 2 -27.82 2.89 -2.76
C THR A 2 -26.79 1.86 -3.26
N GLN A 3 -26.86 0.62 -2.75
CA GLN A 3 -26.13 -0.49 -3.34
C GLN A 3 -26.67 -0.72 -4.75
N HIS A 4 -25.82 -0.58 -5.77
CA HIS A 4 -26.14 -1.03 -7.13
C HIS A 4 -25.88 -2.54 -7.21
N PRO A 5 -26.91 -3.39 -7.31
CA PRO A 5 -26.79 -4.85 -7.18
C PRO A 5 -25.95 -5.55 -8.28
N TYR A 6 -25.52 -4.82 -9.31
CA TYR A 6 -24.78 -5.36 -10.47
C TYR A 6 -23.36 -4.84 -10.63
N HIS A 7 -22.87 -4.01 -9.70
CA HIS A 7 -21.45 -3.62 -9.72
C HIS A 7 -20.59 -4.77 -9.20
N LYS A 8 -19.71 -5.30 -10.06
CA LYS A 8 -18.67 -6.25 -9.63
C LYS A 8 -17.80 -5.55 -8.58
N GLY A 9 -17.85 -6.02 -7.34
CA GLY A 9 -16.96 -5.58 -6.29
C GLY A 9 -15.50 -5.76 -6.69
N VAL A 10 -14.63 -4.89 -6.16
CA VAL A 10 -13.20 -4.93 -6.44
C VAL A 10 -12.46 -5.14 -5.12
N LEU A 11 -11.52 -6.10 -5.12
CA LEU A 11 -10.52 -6.26 -4.08
C LEU A 11 -9.14 -6.16 -4.74
N ALA A 12 -8.35 -5.20 -4.30
CA ALA A 12 -6.97 -4.99 -4.73
C ALA A 12 -6.04 -5.13 -3.54
N ALA A 13 -4.82 -5.58 -3.79
CA ALA A 13 -3.78 -5.71 -2.79
C ALA A 13 -2.55 -4.95 -3.28
N PHE A 14 -1.76 -4.40 -2.37
CA PHE A 14 -0.62 -3.56 -2.70
C PHE A 14 0.52 -3.82 -1.73
N GLY A 15 1.75 -3.66 -2.21
CA GLY A 15 2.97 -4.00 -1.48
C GLY A 15 3.36 -5.46 -1.68
N TYR A 16 3.86 -6.11 -0.64
CA TYR A 16 4.35 -7.49 -0.66
C TYR A 16 3.27 -8.49 -0.29
N ASN A 17 3.25 -9.65 -0.95
CA ASN A 17 2.39 -10.77 -0.62
C ASN A 17 3.19 -12.07 -0.71
N ALA A 18 2.84 -13.06 0.12
CA ALA A 18 3.50 -14.37 0.16
C ALA A 18 3.06 -15.34 -0.96
N GLY A 19 2.21 -14.89 -1.87
CA GLY A 19 1.62 -15.70 -2.93
C GLY A 19 0.48 -16.60 -2.43
N GLN A 20 -0.02 -17.43 -3.35
CA GLN A 20 -1.04 -18.42 -3.01
C GLN A 20 -0.42 -19.53 -2.16
N ARG A 21 -1.19 -20.16 -1.27
CA ARG A 21 -0.67 -21.21 -0.36
C ARG A 21 0.11 -22.34 -1.07
N HIS A 22 -0.26 -22.63 -2.33
CA HIS A 22 0.36 -23.67 -3.16
C HIS A 22 1.54 -23.17 -4.03
N ILE A 23 1.71 -21.85 -4.17
CA ILE A 23 2.84 -21.20 -4.86
C ILE A 23 3.29 -20.04 -3.99
N ARG A 24 4.20 -20.35 -3.05
CA ARG A 24 4.74 -19.36 -2.12
C ARG A 24 5.83 -18.56 -2.82
N VAL A 25 5.48 -17.38 -3.27
CA VAL A 25 6.42 -16.40 -3.84
C VAL A 25 6.24 -15.13 -3.05
N PHE A 26 7.26 -14.77 -2.26
CA PHE A 26 7.29 -13.49 -1.59
C PHE A 26 7.72 -12.42 -2.59
N GLY A 27 6.85 -11.46 -2.87
CA GLY A 27 7.14 -10.38 -3.80
C GLY A 27 5.98 -9.42 -3.98
N HIS A 28 6.19 -8.40 -4.82
CA HIS A 28 5.19 -7.37 -5.04
C HIS A 28 3.93 -7.90 -5.71
N VAL A 29 2.79 -7.49 -5.18
CA VAL A 29 1.48 -7.76 -5.76
C VAL A 29 1.36 -7.07 -7.12
N ARG A 30 0.82 -7.79 -8.10
CA ARG A 30 0.65 -7.32 -9.49
C ARG A 30 -0.81 -7.08 -9.91
N ASN A 31 -1.77 -7.12 -8.98
CA ASN A 31 -3.21 -7.07 -9.31
C ASN A 31 -3.74 -5.67 -9.67
N LEU A 32 -2.98 -4.60 -9.40
CA LEU A 32 -3.31 -3.24 -9.82
C LEU A 32 -2.80 -2.89 -11.23
N LYS A 33 -2.02 -3.79 -11.85
CA LYS A 33 -1.42 -3.57 -13.17
C LYS A 33 -2.46 -3.66 -14.29
N ASN A 34 -3.03 -2.53 -14.67
CA ASN A 34 -3.75 -2.41 -15.93
C ASN A 34 -2.75 -2.46 -17.09
N LYS A 35 -2.77 -3.54 -17.89
CA LYS A 35 -1.87 -3.73 -19.04
C LYS A 35 -1.97 -2.62 -20.10
N LYS A 36 -3.07 -1.85 -20.11
CA LYS A 36 -3.30 -0.73 -21.04
C LYS A 36 -2.61 0.58 -20.62
N LEU A 37 -2.08 0.67 -19.39
CA LEU A 37 -1.36 1.85 -18.94
C LEU A 37 0.09 1.83 -19.43
N SER A 38 0.61 3.00 -19.82
CA SER A 38 2.03 3.19 -20.07
C SER A 38 2.85 2.91 -18.81
N ARG A 39 4.15 2.61 -18.94
CA ARG A 39 5.02 2.38 -17.77
C ARG A 39 5.00 3.55 -16.80
N GLN A 40 5.11 4.78 -17.30
CA GLN A 40 5.05 6.00 -16.48
C GLN A 40 3.71 6.14 -15.74
N ALA A 41 2.58 5.89 -16.43
CA ALA A 41 1.27 5.97 -15.79
C ALA A 41 1.08 4.90 -14.69
N ARG A 42 1.71 3.73 -14.83
CA ARG A 42 1.73 2.71 -13.76
C ARG A 42 2.54 3.17 -12.56
N ILE A 43 3.76 3.68 -12.79
CA ILE A 43 4.62 4.21 -11.72
C ILE A 43 3.89 5.33 -10.96
N GLN A 44 3.30 6.27 -11.66
CA GLN A 44 2.55 7.37 -11.04
C GLN A 44 1.37 6.84 -10.22
N LYS A 45 0.62 5.87 -10.74
CA LYS A 45 -0.50 5.26 -10.03
C LYS A 45 -0.03 4.50 -8.78
N ASP A 46 1.06 3.73 -8.87
CA ASP A 46 1.62 3.00 -7.74
C ASP A 46 2.13 3.97 -6.66
N GLN A 47 2.77 5.07 -7.05
CA GLN A 47 3.16 6.15 -6.13
C GLN A 47 1.96 6.81 -5.44
N GLN A 48 0.87 7.06 -6.16
CA GLN A 48 -0.35 7.62 -5.59
C GLN A 48 -0.99 6.66 -4.57
N VAL A 49 -1.05 5.36 -4.89
CA VAL A 49 -1.57 4.33 -3.99
C VAL A 49 -0.68 4.21 -2.74
N LEU A 50 0.64 4.11 -2.93
CA LEU A 50 1.61 4.09 -1.84
C LEU A 50 1.46 5.32 -0.93
N GLY A 51 1.32 6.50 -1.53
CA GLY A 51 1.15 7.76 -0.82
C GLY A 51 -0.13 7.80 0.01
N ALA A 52 -1.25 7.35 -0.57
CA ALA A 52 -2.54 7.29 0.13
C ALA A 52 -2.51 6.30 1.31
N LEU A 53 -1.96 5.10 1.11
CA LEU A 53 -1.85 4.08 2.16
C LEU A 53 -0.90 4.51 3.27
N THR A 54 0.24 5.10 2.91
CA THR A 54 1.21 5.62 3.88
C THR A 54 0.66 6.81 4.65
N LEU A 55 -0.09 7.70 4.00
CA LEU A 55 -0.79 8.80 4.68
C LEU A 55 -1.79 8.25 5.70
N ALA A 56 -2.64 7.31 5.30
CA ALA A 56 -3.62 6.69 6.19
C ALA A 56 -2.94 6.01 7.40
N TRP A 57 -1.89 5.23 7.15
CA TRP A 57 -1.08 4.62 8.20
C TRP A 57 -0.50 5.66 9.16
N ASN A 58 0.13 6.73 8.65
CA ASN A 58 0.74 7.75 9.50
C ASN A 58 -0.31 8.51 10.32
N ILE A 59 -1.52 8.72 9.80
CA ILE A 59 -2.65 9.26 10.58
C ILE A 59 -3.02 8.29 11.71
N ILE A 60 -3.11 6.99 11.44
CA ILE A 60 -3.39 5.98 12.47
C ILE A 60 -2.27 5.93 13.52
N ALA A 61 -1.02 5.83 13.08
CA ALA A 61 0.16 5.72 13.94
C ALA A 61 0.37 6.94 14.84
N THR A 62 -0.01 8.14 14.38
CA THR A 62 0.06 9.37 15.21
C THR A 62 -1.05 9.47 16.25
N ARG A 63 -2.10 8.65 16.14
CA ARG A 63 -3.25 8.64 17.05
C ARG A 63 -3.29 7.42 17.97
N ALA A 64 -2.65 6.32 17.57
CA ALA A 64 -2.51 5.12 18.38
C ALA A 64 -1.53 5.36 19.55
N PRO A 65 -1.64 4.58 20.65
CA PRO A 65 -0.63 4.57 21.69
C PRO A 65 0.75 4.26 21.11
N LYS A 66 1.75 5.07 21.48
CA LYS A 66 3.09 4.96 20.91
C LYS A 66 3.70 3.59 21.17
N GLU A 67 3.50 3.04 22.36
CA GLU A 67 4.00 1.73 22.76
C GLU A 67 3.47 0.62 21.84
N ALA A 68 2.20 0.70 21.44
CA ALA A 68 1.59 -0.28 20.55
C ALA A 68 2.17 -0.22 19.13
N VAL A 69 2.38 0.99 18.61
CA VAL A 69 3.01 1.20 17.29
C VAL A 69 4.46 0.73 17.31
N ASP A 70 5.22 1.08 18.35
CA ASP A 70 6.63 0.69 18.47
C ASP A 70 6.80 -0.83 18.58
N ILE A 71 5.93 -1.51 19.35
CA ILE A 71 5.92 -2.99 19.43
C ILE A 71 5.67 -3.60 18.06
N LEU A 72 4.61 -3.17 17.37
CA LEU A 72 4.27 -3.71 16.05
C LEU A 72 5.43 -3.52 15.06
N MET A 73 5.99 -2.31 14.99
CA MET A 73 7.05 -2.01 14.04
C MET A 73 8.33 -2.80 14.35
N ARG A 74 8.64 -3.01 15.64
CA ARG A 74 9.76 -3.86 16.05
C ARG A 74 9.54 -5.32 15.66
N GLU A 75 8.34 -5.87 15.86
CA GLU A 75 8.03 -7.24 15.46
C GLU A 75 8.19 -7.43 13.95
N LEU A 76 7.70 -6.48 13.14
CA LEU A 76 7.87 -6.52 11.68
C LEU A 76 9.36 -6.49 11.28
N GLU A 77 10.17 -5.68 11.95
CA GLU A 77 11.61 -5.60 11.73
C GLU A 77 12.32 -6.89 12.12
N GLU A 78 12.00 -7.48 13.28
CA GLU A 78 12.55 -8.75 13.77
C GLU A 78 12.30 -9.90 12.79
N VAL A 79 11.11 -9.96 12.18
CA VAL A 79 10.78 -10.98 11.17
C VAL A 79 11.18 -10.57 9.73
N HIS A 80 11.96 -9.50 9.57
CA HIS A 80 12.46 -9.01 8.29
C HIS A 80 11.35 -8.73 7.26
N ILE A 81 10.18 -8.30 7.73
CA ILE A 81 9.09 -7.87 6.86
C ILE A 81 9.41 -6.43 6.38
N PRO A 82 9.59 -6.21 5.06
CA PRO A 82 9.93 -4.89 4.53
C PRO A 82 8.77 -3.90 4.72
N LEU A 83 9.08 -2.61 4.74
CA LEU A 83 8.05 -1.59 4.61
C LEU A 83 7.44 -1.61 3.20
N MET A 84 6.26 -1.03 3.05
CA MET A 84 5.58 -0.97 1.75
C MET A 84 6.45 -0.27 0.69
N SER A 85 6.51 -0.86 -0.49
CA SER A 85 7.18 -0.28 -1.67
C SER A 85 6.47 -0.67 -2.95
N THR A 86 6.89 -0.03 -4.04
CA THR A 86 6.45 -0.38 -5.39
C THR A 86 7.44 -1.34 -6.04
N ASP A 87 6.99 -2.11 -7.04
CA ASP A 87 7.81 -3.07 -7.81
C ASP A 87 8.94 -2.37 -8.62
N GLU A 88 8.90 -1.03 -8.73
CA GLU A 88 9.87 -0.23 -9.47
C GLU A 88 10.87 0.50 -8.54
N GLU A 89 10.77 0.32 -7.22
CA GLU A 89 11.71 0.87 -6.24
C GLU A 89 12.65 -0.25 -5.73
N GLU A 90 13.96 -0.02 -5.83
CA GLU A 90 14.98 -0.97 -5.34
C GLU A 90 15.10 -0.94 -3.80
N ASP A 91 14.86 0.21 -3.17
CA ASP A 91 14.91 0.37 -1.71
C ASP A 91 13.55 0.81 -1.13
N ALA A 92 12.95 -0.08 -0.35
CA ALA A 92 11.77 0.20 0.46
C ALA A 92 12.20 0.85 1.77
N GLY A 93 11.65 2.00 2.17
CA GLY A 93 11.92 2.47 3.54
C GLY A 93 11.31 3.78 3.97
N VAL A 94 11.54 4.84 3.21
CA VAL A 94 11.16 6.20 3.62
C VAL A 94 10.69 7.01 2.43
N GLY A 95 9.96 8.07 2.71
CA GLY A 95 9.54 8.98 1.66
C GLY A 95 8.22 8.56 1.04
N TYR A 96 7.27 9.48 0.99
CA TYR A 96 6.08 9.30 0.15
C TYR A 96 5.57 10.64 -0.34
N THR A 97 4.83 10.58 -1.44
CA THR A 97 4.21 11.73 -2.08
C THR A 97 2.75 11.40 -2.36
N PHE A 98 1.86 12.37 -2.17
CA PHE A 98 0.48 12.26 -2.61
C PHE A 98 -0.03 13.61 -3.11
N GLU A 99 -1.13 13.57 -3.87
CA GLU A 99 -1.74 14.75 -4.47
C GLU A 99 -3.18 14.93 -3.95
N ILE A 100 -3.52 16.16 -3.57
CA ILE A 100 -4.89 16.55 -3.22
C ILE A 100 -5.21 17.83 -4.00
N ASN A 101 -6.26 17.81 -4.81
CA ASN A 101 -6.73 18.97 -5.59
C ASN A 101 -5.63 19.64 -6.42
N GLY A 102 -4.78 18.87 -7.10
CA GLY A 102 -3.68 19.40 -7.92
C GLY A 102 -2.46 19.86 -7.12
N LYS A 103 -2.49 19.78 -5.78
CA LYS A 103 -1.35 20.11 -4.93
C LYS A 103 -0.63 18.85 -4.47
N THR A 104 0.66 18.80 -4.75
CA THR A 104 1.56 17.73 -4.33
C THR A 104 2.09 17.98 -2.93
N TYR A 105 2.04 16.97 -2.08
CA TYR A 105 2.60 16.95 -0.74
C TYR A 105 3.66 15.86 -0.66
N THR A 106 4.86 16.23 -0.19
CA THR A 106 6.02 15.33 -0.13
C THR A 106 6.51 15.24 1.31
N PHE A 107 6.68 14.01 1.79
CA PHE A 107 7.20 13.69 3.11
C PHE A 107 8.45 12.84 2.95
N PRO A 108 9.64 13.44 2.74
CA PRO A 108 10.84 12.74 2.27
C PRO A 108 11.41 11.74 3.29
N THR A 109 11.16 11.95 4.59
CA THR A 109 11.76 11.17 5.68
C THR A 109 10.75 10.33 6.47
N ALA A 110 9.47 10.44 6.14
CA ALA A 110 8.45 9.69 6.86
C ALA A 110 8.55 8.20 6.55
N LYS A 111 8.44 7.37 7.59
CA LYS A 111 8.34 5.91 7.42
C LYS A 111 7.06 5.57 6.65
N ARG A 112 7.18 4.54 5.82
CA ARG A 112 6.06 4.01 5.05
C ARG A 112 5.20 3.08 5.89
N SER A 113 4.02 2.76 5.36
CA SER A 113 3.12 1.77 5.97
C SER A 113 3.72 0.34 5.97
N PRO A 114 3.16 -0.59 6.76
CA PRO A 114 3.54 -2.01 6.75
C PRO A 114 3.46 -2.63 5.34
N SER A 115 4.11 -3.79 5.17
CA SER A 115 4.39 -4.43 3.87
C SER A 115 3.20 -4.62 2.93
N GLU A 116 1.99 -4.83 3.43
CA GLU A 116 0.83 -5.23 2.64
C GLU A 116 -0.41 -4.42 3.01
N ALA A 117 -1.21 -4.07 2.01
CA ALA A 117 -2.53 -3.47 2.21
C ALA A 117 -3.55 -4.08 1.26
N TYR A 118 -4.81 -4.11 1.72
CA TYR A 118 -5.97 -4.49 0.93
C TYR A 118 -6.91 -3.29 0.80
N MET A 119 -7.32 -2.99 -0.43
CA MET A 119 -8.32 -1.98 -0.75
C MET A 119 -9.51 -2.67 -1.39
N SER A 120 -10.70 -2.45 -0.84
CA SER A 120 -11.92 -3.06 -1.35
C SER A 120 -13.02 -2.03 -1.59
N GLN A 121 -13.86 -2.30 -2.59
CA GLN A 121 -15.09 -1.55 -2.85
C GLN A 121 -16.17 -2.54 -3.26
N ASN A 122 -17.25 -2.62 -2.47
CA ASN A 122 -18.40 -3.49 -2.73
C ASN A 122 -18.03 -4.97 -2.95
N TYR A 123 -16.88 -5.42 -2.44
CA TYR A 123 -16.46 -6.82 -2.54
C TYR A 123 -17.32 -7.69 -1.62
N SER A 124 -17.96 -8.71 -2.18
CA SER A 124 -18.67 -9.76 -1.43
C SER A 124 -17.88 -11.06 -1.60
N ALA A 125 -17.55 -11.70 -0.48
CA ALA A 125 -16.88 -13.00 -0.43
C ALA A 125 -17.86 -14.16 -0.63
#